data_AF-A0A6J3DXW1-F1
#
_entry.id   AF-A0A6J3DXW1-F1
#
_cell.length_a   1.000
_cell.length_b   1.000
_cell.length_c   1.000
_cell.angle_alpha   90.00
_cell.angle_beta   90.00
_cell.angle_gamma   90.00
#
_symmetry.space_group_name_H-M   'P 1'
#
loop_
_entity.id
_entity.type
_entity.pdbx_description
1 polymer ?
#
loop_
_entity_poly.entity_id
_entity_poly.type
_entity_poly.pdbx_seq_one_letter_code
_entity_poly.pdbx_strand_id
1 'polypeptide(L)'
;MWLLLCHLFLWKPSPLAAKVAALEEAVEELLGQLEAFCGLTEAIRSDTSEILEETIPLIKDKVLEMNHVYAKIDKLEAFVKMVAHHVSFLEEQVLEAEKSHGTFLNAVCKLFQCATIPSFKNSRPPSVAHSYDLPKLYRTEDYFPMNYVGTKYPNH
;
A
#
# COMPACT_ATOMS: atom_id res chain seq x y z
N MET A 1 54.29 -29.38 67.92
CA MET A 1 54.43 -29.84 66.51
C MET A 1 53.65 -31.12 66.24
N TRP A 2 53.79 -32.18 67.05
CA TRP A 2 53.05 -33.44 66.88
C TRP A 2 51.52 -33.36 67.02
N LEU A 3 51.01 -32.53 67.94
CA LEU A 3 49.55 -32.31 68.09
C LEU A 3 48.91 -31.62 66.88
N LEU A 4 49.64 -30.72 66.21
CA LEU A 4 49.20 -30.05 64.98
C LEU A 4 49.15 -31.03 63.79
N LEU A 5 50.09 -31.97 63.72
CA LEU A 5 50.09 -33.05 62.72
C LEU A 5 48.92 -34.03 62.91
N CYS A 6 48.59 -34.40 64.16
CA CYS A 6 47.40 -35.21 64.44
C CYS A 6 46.10 -34.48 64.07
N HIS A 7 45.97 -33.19 64.38
CA HIS A 7 44.81 -32.41 63.99
C HIS A 7 44.67 -32.28 62.46
N LEU A 8 45.77 -32.13 61.72
CA LEU A 8 45.76 -32.10 60.25
C LEU A 8 45.43 -33.47 59.62
N PHE A 9 45.89 -34.58 60.20
CA PHE A 9 45.65 -35.92 59.67
C PHE A 9 44.25 -36.46 59.98
N LEU A 10 43.67 -36.09 61.12
CA LEU A 10 42.33 -36.53 61.54
C LEU A 10 41.19 -35.68 60.95
N TRP A 11 41.49 -34.46 60.48
CA TRP A 11 40.52 -33.58 59.82
C TRP A 11 40.37 -33.85 58.32
N LYS A 12 41.19 -34.73 57.72
CA LYS A 12 41.09 -35.02 56.29
C LYS A 12 39.74 -35.72 56.05
N PRO A 13 38.80 -35.08 55.33
CA PRO A 13 37.47 -35.66 55.13
C PRO A 13 37.61 -37.01 54.46
N SER A 14 36.78 -37.97 54.86
CA SER A 14 36.83 -39.30 54.26
C SER A 14 36.62 -39.19 52.74
N PRO A 15 37.22 -40.08 51.92
CA PRO A 15 36.99 -40.08 50.48
C PRO A 15 35.51 -40.17 50.10
N LEU A 16 34.67 -40.74 50.98
CA LEU A 16 33.23 -40.80 50.82
C LEU A 16 32.59 -39.42 51.04
N ALA A 17 32.99 -38.70 52.08
CA ALA A 17 32.48 -37.34 52.36
C ALA A 17 32.80 -36.37 51.22
N ALA A 18 33.99 -36.47 50.61
CA ALA A 18 34.35 -35.64 49.45
C ALA A 18 33.48 -35.93 48.21
N LYS A 19 33.12 -37.21 47.98
CA LYS A 19 32.22 -37.60 46.88
C LYS A 19 30.78 -37.14 47.10
N VAL A 20 30.31 -37.16 48.34
CA VAL A 20 28.98 -36.66 48.71
C VAL A 20 28.91 -35.15 48.48
N ALA A 21 29.90 -34.39 48.94
CA ALA A 21 29.94 -32.94 48.73
C ALA A 21 29.98 -32.57 47.24
N ALA A 22 30.78 -33.26 46.43
CA ALA A 22 30.83 -33.03 44.98
C ALA A 22 29.50 -33.37 44.28
N LEU A 23 28.76 -34.38 44.78
CA LEU A 23 27.43 -34.70 44.26
C LEU A 23 26.41 -33.64 44.66
N GLU A 24 26.44 -33.16 45.91
CA GLU A 24 25.57 -32.08 46.38
C GLU A 24 25.77 -30.81 45.54
N GLU A 25 27.02 -30.41 45.27
CA GLU A 25 27.36 -29.28 44.41
C GLU A 25 26.82 -29.48 42.98
N ALA A 26 27.00 -30.67 42.40
CA ALA A 26 26.48 -30.98 41.07
C ALA A 26 24.94 -30.97 41.01
N VAL A 27 24.26 -31.39 42.08
CA VAL A 27 22.80 -31.33 42.19
C VAL A 27 22.33 -29.89 42.29
N GLU A 28 22.97 -29.06 43.10
CA GLU A 28 22.65 -27.63 43.19
C GLU A 28 22.83 -26.92 41.83
N GLU A 29 23.90 -27.23 41.10
CA GLU A 29 24.12 -26.70 39.76
C GLU A 29 22.98 -27.11 38.80
N LEU A 30 22.61 -28.40 38.79
CA LEU A 30 21.52 -28.91 37.94
C LEU A 30 20.17 -28.30 38.30
N LEU A 31 19.89 -28.08 39.59
CA LEU A 31 18.67 -27.41 40.04
C LEU A 31 18.64 -25.95 39.58
N GLY A 32 19.77 -25.24 39.66
CA GLY A 32 19.88 -23.87 39.14
C GLY A 32 19.68 -23.80 37.62
N GLN A 33 20.25 -24.76 36.87
CA GLN A 33 20.03 -24.85 35.42
C GLN A 33 18.57 -25.15 35.07
N LEU A 34 17.89 -26.00 35.85
CA LEU A 34 16.47 -26.30 35.68
C LEU A 34 15.60 -25.06 35.94
N GLU A 35 15.89 -24.29 36.98
CA GLU A 35 15.17 -23.04 37.27
C GLU A 35 15.33 -22.03 36.12
N ALA A 36 16.55 -21.87 35.60
CA ALA A 36 16.81 -21.02 34.44
C ALA A 36 16.03 -21.50 33.19
N PHE A 37 15.98 -22.82 32.94
CA PHE A 37 15.22 -23.38 31.82
C PHE A 37 13.71 -23.14 31.96
N CYS A 38 13.17 -23.29 33.18
CA CYS A 38 11.77 -22.97 33.47
C CYS A 38 11.48 -21.48 33.21
N GLY A 39 12.37 -20.59 33.65
CA GLY A 39 12.24 -19.14 33.40
C GLY A 39 12.23 -18.81 31.91
N LEU A 40 13.12 -19.43 31.13
CA LEU A 40 13.15 -19.24 29.67
C LEU A 40 11.89 -19.79 29.00
N THR A 41 11.42 -20.96 29.41
CA THR A 41 10.19 -21.56 28.86
C THR A 41 8.97 -20.68 29.13
N GLU A 42 8.91 -20.08 30.32
CA GLU A 42 7.84 -19.16 30.69
C GLU A 42 7.88 -17.87 29.88
N ALA A 43 9.07 -17.30 29.66
CA ALA A 43 9.25 -16.13 28.79
C ALA A 43 8.79 -16.43 27.35
N ILE A 44 9.22 -17.56 26.77
CA ILE A 44 8.79 -17.98 25.43
C ILE A 44 7.26 -18.14 25.37
N ARG A 45 6.66 -18.74 26.40
CA ARG A 45 5.20 -18.92 26.48
C ARG A 45 4.47 -17.57 26.52
N SER A 46 4.96 -16.63 27.32
CA SER A 46 4.42 -15.27 27.42
C SER A 46 4.52 -14.54 26.09
N ASP A 47 5.71 -14.50 25.49
CA ASP A 47 5.95 -13.84 24.20
C ASP A 47 5.08 -14.44 23.09
N THR A 48 4.93 -15.77 23.08
CA THR A 48 4.05 -16.45 22.12
C THR A 48 2.60 -16.02 22.30
N SER A 49 2.13 -15.87 23.54
CA SER A 49 0.78 -15.38 23.84
C SER A 49 0.59 -13.96 23.35
N GLU A 50 1.52 -13.06 23.67
CA GLU A 50 1.49 -11.64 23.24
C GLU A 50 1.48 -11.53 21.71
N ILE A 51 2.34 -12.30 21.03
CA ILE A 51 2.39 -12.31 19.56
C ILE A 51 1.05 -12.77 18.98
N LEU A 52 0.50 -13.87 19.48
CA LEU A 52 -0.71 -14.49 18.92
C LEU A 52 -1.98 -13.68 19.22
N GLU A 53 -2.09 -13.14 20.43
CA GLU A 53 -3.31 -12.52 20.94
C GLU A 53 -3.35 -11.01 20.67
N GLU A 54 -2.20 -10.35 20.57
CA GLU A 54 -2.13 -8.90 20.40
C GLU A 54 -1.46 -8.50 19.08
N THR A 55 -0.21 -8.93 18.86
CA THR A 55 0.60 -8.42 17.75
C THR A 55 0.04 -8.84 16.38
N ILE A 56 -0.32 -10.11 16.21
CA ILE A 56 -0.87 -10.63 14.95
C ILE A 56 -2.20 -9.93 14.59
N PRO A 57 -3.19 -9.81 15.52
CA PRO A 57 -4.40 -9.04 15.26
C PRO A 57 -4.14 -7.58 14.89
N LEU A 58 -3.23 -6.89 15.59
CA LEU A 58 -2.87 -5.50 15.27
C LEU A 58 -2.30 -5.37 13.86
N ILE A 59 -1.39 -6.27 13.47
CA ILE A 59 -0.83 -6.28 12.11
C ILE A 59 -1.94 -6.55 11.09
N LYS A 60 -2.84 -7.51 11.36
CA LYS A 60 -3.97 -7.82 10.48
C LYS A 60 -4.85 -6.59 10.25
N ASP A 61 -5.17 -5.84 11.30
CA ASP A 61 -5.98 -4.62 11.20
C ASP A 61 -5.25 -3.55 10.37
N LYS A 62 -3.93 -3.38 10.57
CA LYS A 62 -3.13 -2.48 9.74
C LYS A 62 -3.06 -2.88 8.27
N VAL A 63 -3.02 -4.18 7.97
CA VAL A 63 -3.11 -4.67 6.58
C VAL A 63 -4.48 -4.32 5.97
N LEU A 64 -5.57 -4.43 6.74
CA LEU A 64 -6.90 -4.04 6.27
C LEU A 64 -7.02 -2.53 6.02
N GLU A 65 -6.45 -1.69 6.89
CA GLU A 65 -6.36 -0.24 6.66
C GLU A 65 -5.59 0.06 5.37
N MET A 66 -4.47 -0.63 5.14
CA MET A 66 -3.65 -0.46 3.95
C MET A 66 -4.40 -0.88 2.66
N ASN A 67 -5.16 -1.98 2.71
CA ASN A 67 -6.00 -2.42 1.59
C ASN A 67 -7.05 -1.35 1.22
N HIS A 68 -7.60 -0.64 2.22
CA HIS A 68 -8.52 0.46 1.96
C HIS A 68 -7.83 1.65 1.24
N VAL A 69 -6.56 1.93 1.56
CA VAL A 69 -5.77 2.94 0.86
C VAL A 69 -5.50 2.50 -0.58
N TYR A 70 -5.08 1.25 -0.81
CA TYR A 70 -4.87 0.73 -2.17
C TYR A 70 -6.14 0.80 -3.01
N ALA A 71 -7.31 0.46 -2.45
CA ALA A 71 -8.58 0.60 -3.16
C ALA A 71 -8.90 2.05 -3.58
N LYS A 72 -8.44 3.06 -2.82
CA LYS A 72 -8.55 4.47 -3.21
C LYS A 72 -7.59 4.82 -4.35
N ILE A 73 -6.38 4.28 -4.32
CA ILE A 73 -5.38 4.45 -5.38
C ILE A 73 -5.90 3.84 -6.69
N ASP A 74 -6.45 2.62 -6.65
CA ASP A 74 -7.00 1.95 -7.84
C ASP A 74 -8.15 2.75 -8.47
N LYS A 75 -9.05 3.31 -7.63
CA LYS A 75 -10.13 4.20 -8.10
C LYS A 75 -9.59 5.45 -8.75
N LEU A 76 -8.55 6.05 -8.18
CA LEU A 76 -7.89 7.22 -8.74
C LEU A 76 -7.21 6.90 -10.07
N GLU A 77 -6.53 5.76 -10.18
CA GLU A 77 -5.92 5.32 -11.43
C GLU A 77 -6.97 5.12 -12.53
N ALA A 78 -8.08 4.44 -12.22
CA ALA A 78 -9.19 4.25 -13.15
C ALA A 78 -9.78 5.59 -13.61
N PHE A 79 -9.93 6.54 -12.68
CA PHE A 79 -10.38 7.89 -13.00
C PHE A 79 -9.41 8.59 -13.95
N VAL A 80 -8.12 8.60 -13.65
CA VAL A 80 -7.09 9.23 -14.51
C VAL A 80 -7.07 8.62 -15.91
N LYS A 81 -7.20 7.28 -16.04
CA LYS A 81 -7.29 6.59 -17.33
C LYS A 81 -8.51 7.05 -18.14
N MET A 82 -9.65 7.20 -17.50
CA MET A 82 -10.88 7.70 -18.15
C MET A 82 -10.72 9.15 -18.62
N VAL A 83 -10.13 10.02 -17.78
CA VAL A 83 -9.83 11.41 -18.17
C VAL A 83 -8.94 11.44 -19.40
N ALA A 84 -7.86 10.66 -19.39
CA ALA A 84 -6.94 10.56 -20.53
C ALA A 84 -7.67 10.13 -21.81
N HIS A 85 -8.53 9.11 -21.73
CA HIS A 85 -9.36 8.67 -22.86
C HIS A 85 -10.27 9.79 -23.40
N HIS A 86 -10.95 10.53 -22.51
CA HIS A 86 -11.82 11.63 -22.92
C HIS A 86 -11.04 12.77 -23.59
N VAL A 87 -9.85 13.10 -23.09
CA VAL A 87 -8.97 14.11 -23.70
C VAL A 87 -8.52 13.70 -25.10
N SER A 88 -8.02 12.47 -25.26
CA SER A 88 -7.60 11.94 -26.56
C SER A 88 -8.76 11.92 -27.57
N PHE A 89 -9.96 11.52 -27.13
CA PHE A 89 -11.14 11.52 -27.98
C PHE A 89 -11.55 12.93 -28.43
N LEU A 90 -11.48 13.93 -27.54
CA LEU A 90 -11.76 15.32 -27.90
C LEU A 90 -10.70 15.90 -28.84
N GLU A 91 -9.42 15.58 -28.60
CA GLU A 91 -8.31 16.00 -29.46
C GLU A 91 -8.48 15.46 -30.90
N GLU A 92 -8.86 14.20 -31.06
CA GLU A 92 -9.15 13.61 -32.37
C GLU A 92 -10.31 14.33 -33.09
N GLN A 93 -11.39 14.64 -32.37
CA GLN A 93 -12.52 15.39 -32.94
C GLN A 93 -12.12 16.80 -33.37
N VAL A 94 -11.27 17.48 -32.60
CA VAL A 94 -10.75 18.81 -32.96
C VAL A 94 -9.87 18.71 -34.20
N LEU A 95 -8.95 17.75 -34.27
CA LEU A 95 -8.07 17.54 -35.42
C LEU A 95 -8.87 17.26 -36.71
N GLU A 96 -9.91 16.42 -36.66
CA GLU A 96 -10.75 16.13 -37.82
C GLU A 96 -11.61 17.35 -38.23
N ALA A 97 -12.10 18.13 -37.27
CA ALA A 97 -12.79 19.39 -37.55
C ALA A 97 -11.86 20.43 -38.21
N GLU A 98 -10.61 20.55 -37.74
CA GLU A 98 -9.61 21.45 -38.33
C GLU A 98 -9.22 21.02 -39.75
N LYS A 99 -9.00 19.73 -39.97
CA LYS A 99 -8.67 19.17 -41.28
C LYS A 99 -9.80 19.39 -42.30
N SER A 100 -11.03 19.10 -41.92
CA SER A 100 -12.20 19.27 -42.78
C SER A 100 -12.50 20.73 -43.08
N HIS A 101 -12.50 21.61 -42.07
CA HIS A 101 -12.80 23.04 -42.25
C HIS A 101 -11.63 23.86 -42.81
N GLY A 102 -10.38 23.52 -42.47
CA GLY A 102 -9.19 24.14 -43.05
C GLY A 102 -9.03 23.82 -44.54
N THR A 103 -9.36 22.58 -44.95
CA THR A 103 -9.42 22.19 -46.37
C THR A 103 -10.59 22.86 -47.08
N PHE A 104 -11.75 22.99 -46.41
CA PHE A 104 -12.93 23.67 -46.95
C PHE A 104 -12.66 25.15 -47.24
N LEU A 105 -12.09 25.90 -46.30
CA LEU A 105 -11.77 27.32 -46.52
C LEU A 105 -10.74 27.50 -47.64
N ASN A 106 -9.74 26.62 -47.74
CA ASN A 106 -8.76 26.65 -48.82
C ASN A 106 -9.40 26.31 -50.19
N ALA A 107 -10.28 25.32 -50.25
CA ALA A 107 -11.00 24.94 -51.48
C ALA A 107 -11.99 26.03 -51.92
N VAL A 108 -12.69 26.66 -50.98
CA VAL A 108 -13.60 27.78 -51.24
C VAL A 108 -12.82 29.00 -51.71
N CYS A 109 -11.69 29.35 -51.07
CA CYS A 109 -10.80 30.40 -51.55
C CYS A 109 -10.28 30.13 -52.97
N LYS A 110 -9.87 28.89 -53.28
CA LYS A 110 -9.45 28.50 -54.65
C LYS A 110 -10.60 28.57 -55.65
N LEU A 111 -11.82 28.23 -55.26
CA LEU A 111 -13.01 28.34 -56.10
C LEU A 111 -13.35 29.81 -56.42
N PHE A 112 -13.21 30.71 -55.43
CA PHE A 112 -13.34 32.15 -55.64
C PHE A 112 -12.19 32.75 -56.48
N GLN A 113 -10.99 32.17 -56.41
CA GLN A 113 -9.86 32.56 -57.27
C GLN A 113 -10.00 32.05 -58.72
N CYS A 114 -10.86 31.07 -59.00
CA CYS A 114 -11.15 30.55 -60.34
C CYS A 114 -12.39 31.18 -61.02
N ALA A 115 -13.05 32.17 -60.41
CA ALA A 115 -14.30 32.70 -60.92
C ALA A 115 -14.13 33.89 -61.90
N THR A 116 -13.78 33.59 -63.15
CA THR A 116 -14.40 34.29 -64.29
C THR A 116 -15.72 33.55 -64.56
N ILE A 117 -16.84 34.18 -64.20
CA ILE A 117 -18.15 33.56 -64.01
C ILE A 117 -18.81 33.20 -65.36
N PRO A 118 -19.44 32.01 -65.48
CA PRO A 118 -20.73 31.94 -66.15
C PRO A 118 -21.83 31.50 -65.16
N SER A 119 -22.95 32.21 -65.27
CA SER A 119 -24.16 32.05 -64.47
C SER A 119 -24.75 30.66 -64.61
N PHE A 120 -24.85 29.91 -63.50
CA PHE A 120 -25.64 28.68 -63.43
C PHE A 120 -26.52 28.62 -62.19
N LYS A 121 -27.73 28.16 -62.46
CA LYS A 121 -28.93 28.12 -61.63
C LYS A 121 -28.73 27.28 -60.36
N ASN A 122 -29.18 27.85 -59.24
CA ASN A 122 -29.09 27.36 -57.87
C ASN A 122 -29.87 26.03 -57.69
N SER A 123 -29.16 24.96 -57.34
CA SER A 123 -29.73 23.83 -56.58
C SER A 123 -28.71 23.45 -55.51
N ARG A 124 -29.01 23.83 -54.26
CA ARG A 124 -28.15 23.52 -53.10
C ARG A 124 -28.39 22.05 -52.73
N PRO A 125 -27.35 21.21 -52.62
CA PRO A 125 -27.51 19.92 -51.95
C PRO A 125 -27.81 20.17 -50.46
N PRO A 126 -28.50 19.24 -49.77
CA PRO A 126 -28.72 19.37 -48.35
C PRO A 126 -27.36 19.38 -47.64
N SER A 127 -27.05 20.49 -46.96
CA SER A 127 -25.98 20.52 -45.97
C SER A 127 -26.36 19.48 -44.92
N VAL A 128 -25.65 18.35 -44.89
CA VAL A 128 -25.72 17.42 -43.78
C VAL A 128 -25.12 18.17 -42.61
N ALA A 129 -25.98 18.80 -41.81
CA ALA A 129 -25.59 19.32 -40.51
C ALA A 129 -25.16 18.10 -39.70
N HIS A 130 -23.86 17.84 -39.64
CA HIS A 130 -23.32 16.95 -38.62
C HIS A 130 -23.61 17.63 -37.29
N SER A 131 -24.69 17.20 -36.63
CA SER A 131 -24.99 17.59 -35.26
C SER A 131 -23.83 17.09 -34.42
N TYR A 132 -22.96 18.02 -34.01
CA TYR A 132 -21.96 17.73 -33.01
C TYR A 132 -22.69 17.32 -31.73
N ASP A 133 -22.59 16.05 -31.36
CA ASP A 133 -23.12 15.56 -30.10
C ASP A 133 -22.05 15.78 -29.05
N LEU A 134 -22.32 16.70 -28.11
CA LEU A 134 -21.37 17.07 -27.08
C LEU A 134 -21.10 15.84 -26.21
N PRO A 135 -19.86 15.30 -26.18
CA PRO A 135 -19.57 14.11 -25.42
C PRO A 135 -19.88 14.37 -23.95
N LYS A 136 -20.54 13.40 -23.29
CA LYS A 136 -20.81 13.49 -21.86
C LYS A 136 -19.47 13.47 -21.11
N LEU A 137 -18.99 14.65 -20.75
CA LEU A 137 -17.73 14.81 -20.03
C LEU A 137 -17.84 14.17 -18.64
N TYR A 138 -16.70 13.66 -18.17
CA TYR A 138 -16.64 13.12 -16.82
C TYR A 138 -16.82 14.26 -15.81
N ARG A 139 -17.48 13.94 -14.71
CA ARG A 139 -17.67 14.84 -13.58
C ARG A 139 -17.00 14.22 -12.37
N THR A 140 -16.04 14.92 -11.77
CA THR A 140 -15.26 14.38 -10.65
C THR A 140 -16.14 13.97 -9.47
N GLU A 141 -17.25 14.69 -9.27
CA GLU A 141 -18.20 14.45 -8.17
C GLU A 141 -18.95 13.12 -8.31
N ASP A 142 -19.09 12.58 -9.52
CA ASP A 142 -19.70 11.28 -9.77
C ASP A 142 -18.80 10.12 -9.29
N TYR A 143 -17.48 10.34 -9.16
CA TYR A 143 -16.50 9.32 -8.78
C TYR A 143 -15.92 9.54 -7.38
N PHE A 144 -15.84 10.80 -6.93
CA PHE A 144 -15.41 11.21 -5.60
C PHE A 144 -16.50 12.08 -4.95
N PRO A 145 -17.58 11.47 -4.42
CA PRO A 145 -18.61 12.22 -3.72
C PRO A 145 -17.99 12.95 -2.52
N MET A 146 -18.30 14.24 -2.40
CA MET A 146 -17.72 15.18 -1.44
C MET A 146 -18.22 14.92 0.00
N ASN A 147 -18.02 13.71 0.53
CA ASN A 147 -18.32 13.37 1.92
C ASN A 147 -17.07 13.61 2.77
N TYR A 148 -16.62 14.86 2.85
CA TYR A 148 -15.63 15.26 3.85
C TYR A 148 -16.32 15.27 5.22
N VAL A 149 -16.38 14.12 5.88
CA VAL A 149 -16.44 14.09 7.35
C VAL A 149 -15.03 14.42 7.80
N GLY A 150 -14.74 15.72 7.88
CA GLY A 150 -13.52 16.22 8.50
C GLY A 150 -13.47 15.72 9.94
N THR A 151 -12.69 14.69 10.20
CA THR A 151 -12.24 14.38 11.55
C THR A 151 -11.48 15.60 12.02
N LYS A 152 -12.10 16.38 12.89
CA LYS A 152 -11.43 17.45 13.61
C LYS A 152 -10.21 16.84 14.31
N TYR A 153 -9.02 17.26 13.91
CA TYR A 153 -7.82 17.00 14.68
C TYR A 153 -8.03 17.57 16.10
N PRO A 154 -7.86 16.78 17.18
CA PRO A 154 -7.78 17.35 18.51
C PRO A 154 -6.47 18.15 18.58
N ASN A 155 -6.57 19.44 18.92
CA ASN A 155 -5.40 20.24 19.27
C ASN A 155 -4.78 19.61 20.54
N HIS A 156 -3.49 19.29 20.47
CA HIS A 156 -2.64 19.10 21.65
C HIS A 156 -2.06 20.45 22.07
#